data_AF-A0A7W8JLP1-F1
#
_entry.id   AF-A0A7W8JLP1-F1
#
_cell.length_a   1.000
_cell.length_b   1.000
_cell.length_c   1.000
_cell.angle_alpha   90.00
_cell.angle_beta   90.00
_cell.angle_gamma   90.00
#
_symmetry.space_group_name_H-M   'P 1'
#
loop_
_entity.id
_entity.type
_entity.pdbx_description
1 polymer ?
#
loop_
_entity_poly.entity_id
_entity_poly.type
_entity_poly.pdbx_seq_one_letter_code
_entity_poly.pdbx_strand_id
1 'polypeptide(L)'
;MDQDYPLTISPLCQSITEKDHTVRIDIYRGPDTAWTLEIVDAFNNSTVWDDLFATDQAALDEGLRTIREEGIELLVGPPGAGARNGGAAT
;
A
#
# COMPACT_ATOMS: atom_id res chain seq x y z
N MET A 1 -11.94 1.80 20.86
CA MET A 1 -10.49 1.80 21.09
C MET A 1 -9.89 2.39 19.83
N ASP A 2 -9.93 3.71 19.71
CA ASP A 2 -9.22 4.42 18.64
C ASP A 2 -7.77 4.51 19.10
N GLN A 3 -7.03 3.44 18.85
CA GLN A 3 -5.61 3.39 19.15
C GLN A 3 -4.93 4.25 18.08
N ASP A 4 -4.78 5.54 18.36
CA ASP A 4 -3.88 6.44 17.64
C ASP A 4 -2.46 5.88 17.81
N TYR A 5 -2.11 4.92 16.96
CA TYR A 5 -0.79 4.33 16.91
C TYR A 5 0.06 5.27 16.05
N PRO A 6 1.03 6.02 16.62
CA PRO A 6 1.73 7.06 15.88
C PRO A 6 2.58 6.41 14.79
N LEU A 7 2.14 6.52 13.54
CA LEU A 7 2.89 6.07 12.37
C LEU A 7 3.83 7.16 11.89
N THR A 8 5.07 6.78 11.58
CA THR A 8 5.96 7.61 10.76
C THR A 8 5.70 7.26 9.30
N ILE A 9 5.36 8.26 8.49
CA ILE A 9 5.15 8.12 7.05
C ILE A 9 6.44 8.55 6.34
N SER A 10 6.90 7.74 5.38
CA SER A 10 8.07 8.08 4.57
C SER A 10 7.76 9.23 3.60
N PRO A 11 8.72 10.14 3.34
CA PRO A 11 8.61 11.10 2.24
C PRO A 11 8.68 10.44 0.85
N LEU A 12 9.00 9.15 0.76
CA LEU A 12 9.09 8.39 -0.49
C LEU A 12 7.74 7.86 -0.99
N CYS A 13 6.66 8.02 -0.20
CA CYS A 13 5.31 7.70 -0.65
C CYS A 13 4.99 8.47 -1.93
N GLN A 14 4.49 7.76 -2.93
CA GLN A 14 4.23 8.34 -4.25
C GLN A 14 3.19 7.55 -5.03
N SER A 15 2.53 8.21 -5.98
CA SER A 15 1.67 7.55 -6.94
C SER A 15 2.43 7.23 -8.22
N ILE A 16 2.13 6.06 -8.78
CA ILE A 16 2.70 5.59 -10.05
C ILE A 16 1.54 5.28 -10.99
N THR A 17 1.67 5.75 -12.22
CA THR A 17 0.73 5.49 -13.30
C THR A 17 1.43 4.80 -14.45
N GLU A 18 0.94 3.62 -14.82
CA GLU A 18 1.42 2.83 -15.95
C GLU A 18 0.25 2.08 -16.60
N LYS A 19 0.21 1.98 -17.93
CA LYS A 19 -0.84 1.26 -18.69
C LYS A 19 -2.28 1.59 -18.23
N ASP A 20 -2.59 2.86 -18.03
CA ASP A 20 -3.90 3.37 -17.55
C ASP A 20 -4.31 2.93 -16.12
N HIS A 21 -3.41 2.27 -15.38
CA HIS A 21 -3.58 1.96 -13.97
C HIS A 21 -2.81 2.96 -13.11
N THR A 22 -3.38 3.33 -11.96
CA THR A 22 -2.71 4.16 -10.96
C THR A 22 -2.77 3.47 -9.61
N VAL A 23 -1.61 3.37 -8.97
CA VAL A 23 -1.47 2.87 -7.59
C VAL A 23 -0.72 3.90 -6.75
N ARG A 24 -0.94 3.88 -5.44
CA ARG A 24 -0.18 4.66 -4.46
C ARG A 24 0.70 3.71 -3.66
N ILE A 25 1.99 4.00 -3.64
CA ILE A 25 2.97 3.37 -2.75
C ILE A 25 2.93 4.14 -1.44
N ASP A 26 2.48 3.46 -0.38
CA ASP A 26 2.50 3.94 0.99
C ASP A 26 3.59 3.18 1.76
N ILE A 27 4.51 3.92 2.38
CA ILE A 27 5.62 3.39 3.17
C ILE A 27 5.56 4.02 4.55
N TYR A 28 5.40 3.19 5.58
CA TYR A 28 5.22 3.65 6.94
C TYR A 28 5.81 2.68 7.96
N ARG A 29 5.92 3.13 9.20
CA ARG A 29 6.32 2.28 10.33
C ARG A 29 5.74 2.75 11.65
N GLY A 30 5.65 1.82 12.59
CA GLY A 30 5.40 2.12 13.99
C GLY A 30 6.64 2.62 14.72
N PRO A 31 6.50 3.03 15.99
CA PRO A 31 7.63 3.24 16.88
C PRO A 31 8.47 1.97 16.98
N ASP A 32 9.79 2.10 16.79
CA ASP A 32 10.76 1.02 16.91
C ASP A 32 10.52 -0.20 16.01
N THR A 33 9.75 -0.06 14.92
CA THR A 33 9.58 -1.12 13.90
C THR A 33 10.36 -0.83 12.62
N ALA A 34 10.60 -1.88 11.83
CA ALA A 34 11.02 -1.75 10.43
C ALA A 34 9.87 -1.19 9.56
N TRP A 35 10.18 -0.85 8.31
CA TRP A 35 9.26 -0.22 7.38
C TRP A 35 8.33 -1.24 6.72
N THR A 36 7.06 -0.88 6.63
CA THR A 36 6.03 -1.59 5.88
C THR A 36 5.90 -0.96 4.50
N LEU A 37 5.77 -1.81 3.48
CA LEU A 37 5.34 -1.44 2.14
C LEU A 37 3.87 -1.81 1.97
N GLU A 38 3.07 -0.84 1.54
CA GLU A 38 1.68 -1.02 1.13
C GLU A 38 1.47 -0.38 -0.23
N ILE A 39 0.78 -1.08 -1.13
CA ILE A 39 0.34 -0.51 -2.41
C ILE A 39 -1.18 -0.51 -2.44
N VAL A 40 -1.74 0.68 -2.67
CA VAL A 40 -3.19 0.92 -2.73
C VAL A 40 -3.60 1.29 -4.15
N ASP A 41 -4.56 0.56 -4.72
CA ASP A 41 -5.08 0.85 -6.05
C ASP A 41 -6.15 1.95 -6.05
N ALA A 42 -6.61 2.33 -7.25
CA ALA A 42 -7.67 3.33 -7.44
C ALA A 42 -9.04 2.92 -6.86
N PHE A 43 -9.25 1.64 -6.54
CA PHE A 43 -10.46 1.11 -5.91
C PHE A 43 -10.30 0.92 -4.40
N ASN A 44 -9.20 1.41 -3.82
CA ASN A 44 -8.86 1.26 -2.41
C ASN A 44 -8.70 -0.21 -1.97
N ASN A 45 -8.30 -1.09 -2.89
CA ASN A 45 -7.73 -2.38 -2.53
C ASN A 45 -6.29 -2.17 -2.10
N SER A 46 -5.86 -2.91 -1.09
CA SER A 46 -4.52 -2.80 -0.51
C SER A 46 -3.78 -4.12 -0.64
N THR A 47 -2.54 -4.03 -1.10
CA THR A 47 -1.55 -5.11 -1.04
C THR A 47 -0.48 -4.69 -0.04
N VAL A 48 -0.38 -5.40 1.07
CA VAL A 48 0.64 -5.17 2.10
C VAL A 48 1.64 -6.31 2.02
N TRP A 49 2.92 -5.98 2.05
CA TRP A 49 3.98 -6.99 2.09
C TRP A 49 4.12 -7.55 3.50
N ASP A 50 4.27 -8.88 3.60
CA ASP A 50 4.52 -9.57 4.89
C ASP A 50 5.93 -9.25 5.43
N ASP A 51 6.89 -9.03 4.53
CA ASP A 51 8.26 -8.65 4.88
C ASP A 51 8.37 -7.17 5.27
N LEU A 52 9.16 -6.91 6.31
CA LEU A 52 9.52 -5.54 6.70
C LEU A 52 10.89 -5.15 6.16
N PHE A 53 11.06 -3.87 5.87
CA PHE A 53 12.26 -3.33 5.25
C PHE A 53 13.08 -2.50 6.23
N ALA A 54 14.40 -2.64 6.17
CA ALA A 54 15.31 -1.89 7.03
C ALA A 54 15.29 -0.37 6.77
N THR A 55 14.97 0.03 5.54
CA THR A 55 14.87 1.43 5.11
C THR A 55 13.62 1.64 4.27
N ASP A 56 13.10 2.87 4.23
CA ASP A 56 12.02 3.24 3.34
C ASP A 56 12.44 3.16 1.87
N GLN A 57 13.71 3.42 1.55
CA GLN A 57 14.24 3.22 0.20
C GLN A 57 14.16 1.75 -0.23
N ALA A 58 14.48 0.79 0.65
CA ALA A 58 14.37 -0.63 0.32
C ALA A 58 12.90 -1.06 0.10
N ALA A 59 11.96 -0.49 0.86
CA ALA A 59 10.53 -0.68 0.61
C ALA A 59 10.11 -0.10 -0.75
N LEU A 60 10.57 1.12 -1.08
CA LEU A 60 10.29 1.72 -2.38
C LEU A 60 10.85 0.89 -3.54
N ASP A 61 12.11 0.46 -3.42
CA ASP A 61 12.80 -0.32 -4.45
C ASP A 61 12.07 -1.63 -4.74
N GLU A 62 11.55 -2.30 -3.70
CA GLU A 62 10.73 -3.50 -3.84
C GLU A 62 9.42 -3.22 -4.57
N GLY A 63 8.66 -2.19 -4.18
CA GLY A 63 7.42 -1.83 -4.86
C GLY A 63 7.64 -1.49 -6.35
N LEU A 64 8.72 -0.74 -6.65
CA LEU A 64 9.12 -0.43 -8.02
C LEU A 64 9.58 -1.67 -8.79
N ARG A 65 10.26 -2.61 -8.13
CA ARG A 65 10.67 -3.89 -8.72
C ARG A 65 9.45 -4.72 -9.09
N THR A 66 8.49 -4.90 -8.19
CA THR A 66 7.24 -5.64 -8.47
C THR A 66 6.48 -5.04 -9.64
N ILE A 67 6.30 -3.71 -9.67
CA ILE A 67 5.65 -3.03 -10.80
C ILE A 67 6.38 -3.30 -12.12
N ARG A 68 7.72 -3.24 -12.12
CA ARG A 68 8.54 -3.45 -13.31
C ARG A 68 8.55 -4.90 -13.80
N GLU A 69 8.65 -5.86 -12.88
CA GLU A 69 8.89 -7.27 -13.20
C GLU A 69 7.59 -8.07 -13.36
N GLU A 70 6.57 -7.76 -12.55
CA GLU A 70 5.30 -8.50 -12.52
C GLU A 70 4.15 -7.72 -13.18
N GLY A 71 4.28 -6.39 -13.29
CA GLY A 71 3.29 -5.51 -13.90
C GLY A 71 2.35 -4.87 -12.87
N ILE A 72 2.01 -3.60 -13.11
CA ILE A 72 1.11 -2.82 -12.24
C ILE A 72 -0.29 -3.44 -12.12
N GLU A 73 -0.75 -4.15 -13.15
CA GLU A 73 -2.05 -4.80 -13.21
C GLU A 73 -2.25 -5.87 -12.11
N LEU A 74 -1.17 -6.49 -11.62
CA LEU A 74 -1.22 -7.47 -10.52
C LEU A 74 -1.66 -6.81 -9.20
N LEU A 75 -1.37 -5.51 -9.06
CA LEU A 75 -1.62 -4.72 -7.86
C LEU A 75 -2.98 -4.01 -7.90
N VAL A 76 -3.79 -4.26 -8.94
CA VAL A 76 -5.13 -3.68 -9.09
C VAL A 76 -6.18 -4.79 -8.94
N GLY A 77 -6.95 -4.70 -7.87
CA GLY A 77 -8.06 -5.60 -7.59
C GLY A 77 -9.36 -5.18 -8.29
N PRO A 78 -10.42 -6.01 -8.19
CA PRO A 78 -11.73 -5.65 -8.72
C PRO A 78 -12.33 -4.45 -7.97
N PRO A 79 -13.16 -3.63 -8.64
CA PRO A 79 -13.91 -2.56 -7.97
C PRO A 79 -14.78 -3.11 -6.84
N GLY A 80 -14.70 -2.49 -5.66
CA GLY A 80 -15.59 -2.78 -4.53
C GLY A 80 -15.12 -3.87 -3.55
N ALA A 81 -13.97 -4.52 -3.76
CA ALA A 81 -13.42 -5.46 -2.78
C ALA A 81 -12.92 -4.76 -1.49
N GLY A 82 -12.43 -3.51 -1.60
CA GLY A 82 -12.10 -2.64 -0.46
C GLY A 82 -13.32 -2.07 0.29
N ALA A 83 -14.54 -2.23 -0.22
CA ALA A 83 -15.77 -1.73 0.39
C ALA A 83 -16.62 -2.88 0.96
N ARG A 84 -16.17 -3.49 2.07
CA ARG A 84 -17.04 -4.36 2.86
C ARG A 84 -18.01 -3.50 3.68
N ASN A 85 -19.21 -3.35 3.12
CA ASN A 85 -20.41 -2.71 3.66
C ASN A 85 -20.56 -2.74 5.19
N GLY A 86 -20.74 -1.57 5.80
CA GLY A 86 -21.45 -1.42 7.07
C GLY A 86 -22.94 -1.64 6.83
N GLY A 87 -23.42 -2.85 7.08
CA GLY A 87 -24.85 -3.14 7.15
C GLY A 87 -25.41 -2.84 8.54
N ALA A 88 -26.48 -2.03 8.60
CA ALA A 88 -27.56 -2.11 9.58
C ALA A 88 -28.83 -1.69 8.82
N ALA A 89 -29.70 -2.60 8.39
CA ALA A 89 -30.73 -3.30 9.16
C ALA A 89 -31.85 -2.36 9.67
N THR A 90 -33.01 -2.49 9.01
CA THR A 90 -34.37 -1.96 9.29
C THR A 90 -34.65 -0.50 8.97
#